data_AF-A0A946UQ00-F1
#
_entry.id   AF-A0A946UQ00-F1
#
_cell.length_a   1.000
_cell.length_b   1.000
_cell.length_c   1.000
_cell.angle_alpha   90.00
_cell.angle_beta   90.00
_cell.angle_gamma   90.00
#
_symmetry.space_group_name_H-M   'P 1'
#
loop_
_entity.id
_entity.type
_entity.pdbx_description
1 polymer ?
#
loop_
_entity_poly.entity_id
_entity_poly.type
_entity_poly.pdbx_seq_one_letter_code
_entity_poly.pdbx_strand_id
1 'polypeptide(L)'
;MRLATQHLLPFVAIVAACGGGASDSSSAVTGIASTAQANAPVGPSNASIAALVYDSGYSVPADFFVDERASTHRSYTVHHVLDDSNSYERCTDDYAVAHAWEDADNAARSVQGYFVESYDNARYFEFVRELAYDDDIGNVDDLTSPGFARIFKCSNTDRDGVDRSLLNGYAGRLNAAPLNSVLVREFAEYLWQFTFFPQGRKKVIDSSASSDATHYQQTLLLAFSNSQGTGRCDLIEVAEWRFTADRSSGEVHKSFSVLRHFEAERVDGDVRLC
;
A
#
# COMPACT_ATOMS: atom_id res chain seq x y z
N MET A 1 -40.36 4.25 -27.50
CA MET A 1 -39.83 4.15 -28.87
C MET A 1 -38.31 4.23 -28.78
N ARG A 2 -37.61 3.10 -28.91
CA ARG A 2 -36.14 3.01 -28.87
C ARG A 2 -35.63 2.99 -30.31
N LEU A 3 -34.75 3.92 -30.67
CA LEU A 3 -33.96 3.86 -31.90
C LEU A 3 -32.55 3.45 -31.50
N ALA A 4 -32.18 2.22 -31.88
CA ALA A 4 -30.85 1.67 -31.73
C ALA A 4 -30.05 2.01 -32.98
N THR A 5 -28.96 2.75 -32.82
CA THR A 5 -28.03 3.07 -33.91
C THR A 5 -26.78 2.21 -33.73
N GLN A 6 -26.68 1.13 -34.52
CA GLN A 6 -25.49 0.30 -34.61
C GLN A 6 -24.45 1.00 -35.50
N HIS A 7 -23.30 1.34 -34.94
CA HIS A 7 -22.12 1.73 -35.71
C HIS A 7 -21.15 0.56 -35.80
N LEU A 8 -21.04 0.02 -37.02
CA LEU A 8 -19.97 -0.88 -37.47
C LEU A 8 -18.79 -0.03 -37.95
N LEU A 9 -17.60 -0.22 -37.40
CA LEU A 9 -16.32 0.27 -37.93
C LEU A 9 -15.22 -0.77 -37.63
N PRO A 10 -14.12 -0.80 -38.41
CA PRO A 10 -13.66 -1.99 -39.07
C PRO A 10 -12.41 -2.60 -38.42
N PHE A 11 -12.31 -3.92 -38.56
CA PHE A 11 -11.12 -4.72 -38.33
C PHE A 11 -10.00 -4.29 -39.30
N VAL A 12 -8.90 -3.78 -38.77
CA VAL A 12 -7.64 -3.64 -39.51
C VAL A 12 -6.74 -4.80 -39.11
N ALA A 13 -6.57 -5.76 -40.02
CA ALA A 13 -5.58 -6.82 -39.91
C ALA A 13 -4.26 -6.35 -40.52
N ILE A 14 -3.20 -6.24 -39.72
CA ILE A 14 -1.84 -6.02 -40.23
C ILE A 14 -1.15 -7.38 -40.29
N VAL A 15 -0.75 -7.74 -41.51
CA VAL A 15 -0.04 -8.97 -41.88
C VAL A 15 1.47 -8.78 -41.67
N ALA A 16 2.12 -9.90 -41.37
CA ALA A 16 3.51 -10.12 -41.01
C ALA A 16 4.60 -9.44 -41.86
N ALA A 17 5.76 -9.25 -41.22
CA ALA A 17 7.06 -9.33 -41.87
C ALA A 17 8.02 -10.14 -41.00
N CYS A 18 8.29 -11.39 -41.41
CA CYS A 18 9.46 -12.15 -40.99
C CYS A 18 10.70 -11.52 -41.65
N GLY A 19 11.59 -10.96 -40.83
CA GLY A 19 12.92 -10.52 -41.26
C GLY A 19 13.98 -11.28 -40.48
N GLY A 20 14.49 -12.36 -41.07
CA GLY A 20 15.66 -13.07 -40.58
C GLY A 20 16.94 -12.30 -40.87
N GLY A 21 17.85 -12.28 -39.91
CA GLY A 21 19.18 -11.71 -40.04
C GLY A 21 20.10 -12.34 -39.01
N ALA A 22 20.67 -13.50 -39.36
CA ALA A 22 21.76 -14.10 -38.62
C ALA A 22 23.01 -13.23 -38.82
N SER A 23 23.67 -12.87 -37.72
CA SER A 23 25.00 -12.27 -37.73
C SER A 23 25.75 -12.82 -36.53
N ASP A 24 26.46 -13.91 -36.78
CA ASP A 24 27.52 -14.39 -35.90
C ASP A 24 28.58 -13.30 -35.78
N SER A 25 28.77 -12.81 -34.57
CA SER A 25 29.92 -11.98 -34.22
C SER A 25 30.35 -12.36 -32.82
N SER A 26 31.07 -13.48 -32.79
CA SER A 26 31.94 -13.90 -31.69
C SER A 26 32.85 -12.74 -31.30
N SER A 27 32.47 -12.04 -30.23
CA SER A 27 33.35 -11.14 -29.49
C SER A 27 33.62 -11.81 -28.15
N ALA A 28 34.86 -12.30 -28.00
CA ALA A 28 35.39 -12.77 -26.74
C ALA A 28 35.37 -11.62 -25.73
N VAL A 29 34.43 -11.66 -24.79
CA VAL A 29 34.42 -10.75 -23.64
C VAL A 29 35.37 -11.33 -22.61
N THR A 30 36.52 -10.68 -22.50
CA THR A 30 37.50 -10.83 -21.43
C THR A 30 36.78 -10.73 -20.09
N GLY A 31 36.81 -11.83 -19.32
CA GLY A 31 36.24 -11.91 -17.98
C GLY A 31 36.91 -10.90 -17.05
N ILE A 32 36.22 -9.79 -16.79
CA ILE A 32 36.51 -8.94 -15.66
C ILE A 32 35.85 -9.62 -14.46
N ALA A 33 36.68 -10.22 -13.61
CA ALA A 33 36.24 -10.77 -12.34
C ALA A 33 35.51 -9.68 -11.54
N SER A 34 34.21 -9.88 -11.30
CA SER A 34 33.42 -9.05 -10.41
C SER A 34 33.82 -9.32 -8.97
N THR A 35 34.87 -8.66 -8.51
CA THR A 35 35.27 -8.62 -7.09
C THR A 35 34.64 -7.40 -6.44
N ALA A 36 33.34 -7.47 -6.19
CA ALA A 36 32.65 -6.59 -5.24
C ALA A 36 31.30 -7.23 -4.83
N GLN A 37 31.35 -8.43 -4.24
CA GLN A 37 30.25 -8.89 -3.41
C GLN A 37 30.36 -8.11 -2.09
N ALA A 38 29.98 -6.82 -2.16
CA ALA A 38 29.81 -6.00 -0.98
C ALA A 38 28.87 -6.76 -0.03
N ASN A 39 29.25 -6.83 1.24
CA ASN A 39 28.44 -7.41 2.31
C ASN A 39 27.06 -6.76 2.28
N ALA A 40 26.12 -7.35 1.54
CA ALA A 40 24.72 -6.98 1.61
C ALA A 40 24.31 -7.16 3.08
N PRO A 41 23.56 -6.21 3.67
CA PRO A 41 23.07 -6.36 5.03
C PRO A 41 22.45 -7.74 5.21
N VAL A 42 22.95 -8.52 6.16
CA VAL A 42 22.39 -9.83 6.47
C VAL A 42 21.01 -9.57 7.07
N GLY A 43 19.96 -9.83 6.29
CA GLY A 43 18.58 -9.66 6.75
C GLY A 43 18.23 -10.62 7.89
N PRO A 44 17.10 -10.41 8.58
CA PRO A 44 16.68 -11.24 9.70
C PRO A 44 16.52 -12.70 9.27
N SER A 45 16.87 -13.63 10.17
CA SER A 45 16.72 -15.07 9.94
C SER A 45 15.26 -15.49 9.78
N ASN A 46 15.00 -16.62 9.11
CA ASN A 46 13.63 -17.13 8.97
C ASN A 46 13.00 -17.44 10.34
N ALA A 47 13.77 -17.95 11.31
CA ALA A 47 13.27 -18.22 12.65
C ALA A 47 12.81 -16.94 13.37
N SER A 48 13.58 -15.85 13.27
CA SER A 48 13.19 -14.55 13.84
C SER A 48 11.96 -13.95 13.15
N ILE A 49 11.83 -14.11 11.83
CA ILE A 49 10.64 -13.66 11.10
C ILE A 49 9.41 -14.48 11.51
N ALA A 50 9.54 -15.81 11.59
CA ALA A 50 8.46 -16.70 12.02
C ALA A 50 7.95 -16.32 13.41
N ALA A 51 8.86 -16.03 14.35
CA ALA A 51 8.49 -15.61 15.70
C ALA A 51 7.62 -14.34 15.68
N LEU A 52 8.01 -13.32 14.91
CA LEU A 52 7.26 -12.06 14.77
C LEU A 52 5.91 -12.26 14.06
N VAL A 53 5.88 -13.10 13.02
CA VAL A 53 4.65 -13.39 12.26
C VAL A 53 3.59 -14.01 13.15
N TYR A 54 3.98 -14.95 14.01
CA TYR A 54 3.05 -15.62 14.91
C TYR A 54 2.76 -14.83 16.20
N ASP A 55 3.51 -13.77 16.50
CA ASP A 55 3.21 -12.89 17.62
C ASP A 55 1.97 -12.04 17.31
N SER A 56 0.88 -12.30 18.04
CA SER A 56 -0.38 -11.56 17.92
C SER A 56 -0.28 -10.12 18.44
N GLY A 57 0.66 -9.84 19.33
CA GLY A 57 0.91 -8.50 19.85
C GLY A 57 1.83 -7.65 18.97
N TYR A 58 2.58 -8.28 18.07
CA TYR A 58 3.47 -7.58 17.14
C TYR A 58 2.74 -7.16 15.86
N SER A 59 3.13 -6.04 15.26
CA SER A 59 2.61 -5.64 13.93
C SER A 59 3.68 -4.89 13.13
N VAL A 60 4.39 -4.00 13.80
CA VAL A 60 5.41 -3.11 13.24
C VAL A 60 6.57 -2.97 14.21
N PRO A 61 7.78 -2.58 13.75
CA PRO A 61 8.92 -2.33 14.64
C PRO A 61 8.67 -1.13 15.56
N ALA A 62 9.54 -1.00 16.57
CA ALA A 62 9.59 0.22 17.39
C ALA A 62 9.87 1.44 16.49
N ASP A 63 9.34 2.61 16.87
CA ASP A 63 9.47 3.88 16.16
C ASP A 63 8.86 3.94 14.75
N PHE A 64 8.13 2.89 14.33
CA PHE A 64 7.29 2.91 13.14
C PHE A 64 6.18 3.95 13.32
N PHE A 65 6.01 4.82 12.33
CA PHE A 65 4.94 5.79 12.32
C PHE A 65 3.59 5.08 12.24
N VAL A 66 2.80 5.22 13.30
CA VAL A 66 1.41 4.77 13.37
C VAL A 66 0.55 6.02 13.45
N ASP A 67 -0.40 6.12 12.54
CA ASP A 67 -1.34 7.23 12.51
C ASP A 67 -2.34 7.10 13.69
N GLU A 68 -2.69 8.22 14.32
CA GLU A 68 -3.42 8.25 15.60
C GLU A 68 -4.72 7.42 15.59
N ARG A 69 -5.40 7.35 14.45
CA ARG A 69 -6.67 6.61 14.31
C ARG A 69 -6.56 5.26 13.62
N ALA A 70 -5.34 4.80 13.30
CA ALA A 70 -5.13 3.46 12.74
C ALA A 70 -5.49 2.34 13.74
N SER A 71 -5.53 2.64 15.04
CA SER A 71 -5.88 1.71 16.11
C SER A 71 -7.21 2.00 16.81
N THR A 72 -8.06 2.88 16.25
CA THR A 72 -9.34 3.21 16.88
C THR A 72 -10.22 1.97 17.02
N HIS A 73 -10.60 1.64 18.25
CA HIS A 73 -11.43 0.48 18.54
C HIS A 73 -12.75 0.57 17.77
N ARG A 74 -13.16 -0.52 17.11
CA ARG A 74 -14.36 -0.60 16.25
C ARG A 74 -14.36 0.34 15.04
N SER A 75 -13.21 0.90 14.68
CA SER A 75 -12.99 1.45 13.34
C SER A 75 -12.92 0.30 12.34
N TYR A 76 -14.00 0.06 11.60
CA TYR A 76 -14.00 -1.04 10.64
C TYR A 76 -13.32 -0.66 9.32
N THR A 77 -13.21 0.63 9.00
CA THR A 77 -12.63 1.11 7.75
C THR A 77 -12.14 2.55 7.89
N VAL A 78 -10.83 2.74 7.77
CA VAL A 78 -10.28 4.00 7.27
C VAL A 78 -10.05 3.82 5.78
N HIS A 79 -10.65 4.68 4.96
CA HIS A 79 -10.45 4.67 3.51
C HIS A 79 -10.16 6.07 2.98
N HIS A 80 -9.50 6.11 1.83
CA HIS A 80 -9.28 7.33 1.08
C HIS A 80 -10.42 7.51 0.08
N VAL A 81 -10.96 8.73 -0.02
CA VAL A 81 -11.97 9.06 -1.02
C VAL A 81 -11.34 8.98 -2.41
N LEU A 82 -12.01 8.25 -3.30
CA LEU A 82 -11.55 7.99 -4.65
C LEU A 82 -12.29 8.89 -5.65
N ASP A 83 -11.78 8.91 -6.87
CA ASP A 83 -12.49 9.48 -8.00
C ASP A 83 -13.65 8.59 -8.48
N ASP A 84 -14.43 9.12 -9.41
CA ASP A 84 -15.61 8.46 -9.97
C ASP A 84 -15.29 7.11 -10.66
N SER A 85 -14.01 6.84 -10.94
CA SER A 85 -13.53 5.55 -11.48
C SER A 85 -13.27 4.51 -10.38
N ASN A 86 -13.37 4.90 -9.10
CA ASN A 86 -13.03 4.09 -7.92
C ASN A 86 -11.60 3.53 -7.94
N SER A 87 -10.68 4.19 -8.64
CA SER A 87 -9.31 3.70 -8.81
C SER A 87 -8.26 4.70 -8.34
N TYR A 88 -8.53 6.00 -8.51
CA TYR A 88 -7.56 7.05 -8.23
C TYR A 88 -7.92 7.82 -6.96
N GLU A 89 -6.91 8.16 -6.16
CA GLU A 89 -7.07 9.03 -5.01
C GLU A 89 -7.12 10.50 -5.45
N ARG A 90 -7.76 11.34 -4.62
CA ARG A 90 -7.85 12.79 -4.82
C ARG A 90 -7.15 13.54 -3.70
N CYS A 91 -6.63 14.72 -3.99
CA CYS A 91 -6.24 15.70 -2.98
C CYS A 91 -6.95 17.05 -3.18
N THR A 92 -7.09 17.82 -2.10
CA THR A 92 -7.46 19.24 -2.14
C THR A 92 -7.05 19.92 -0.84
N ASP A 93 -6.68 21.20 -0.90
CA ASP A 93 -6.49 22.03 0.29
C ASP A 93 -7.75 22.80 0.71
N ASP A 94 -8.82 22.70 -0.09
CA ASP A 94 -10.12 23.33 0.19
C ASP A 94 -11.03 22.35 0.94
N TYR A 95 -11.32 22.67 2.21
CA TYR A 95 -12.20 21.88 3.07
C TYR A 95 -13.60 21.70 2.47
N ALA A 96 -14.17 22.72 1.84
CA ALA A 96 -15.52 22.63 1.28
C ALA A 96 -15.56 21.66 0.09
N VAL A 97 -14.50 21.64 -0.73
CA VAL A 97 -14.33 20.66 -1.80
C VAL A 97 -14.15 19.25 -1.24
N ALA A 98 -13.29 19.09 -0.23
CA ALA A 98 -13.06 17.81 0.44
C ALA A 98 -14.35 17.23 1.00
N HIS A 99 -15.12 18.03 1.73
CA HIS A 99 -16.38 17.62 2.33
C HIS A 99 -17.42 17.23 1.28
N ALA A 100 -17.54 17.99 0.19
CA ALA A 100 -18.46 17.67 -0.90
C ALA A 100 -18.11 16.34 -1.60
N TRP A 101 -16.81 16.05 -1.78
CA TRP A 101 -16.38 14.74 -2.31
C TRP A 101 -16.69 13.60 -1.35
N GLU A 102 -16.48 13.80 -0.06
CA GLU A 102 -16.79 12.78 0.94
C GLU A 102 -18.31 12.51 1.05
N ASP A 103 -19.14 13.56 1.01
CA ASP A 103 -20.60 13.44 0.97
C ASP A 103 -21.06 12.63 -0.25
N ALA A 104 -20.48 12.92 -1.42
CA ALA A 104 -20.80 12.20 -2.66
C ALA A 104 -20.36 10.72 -2.60
N ASP A 105 -19.16 10.45 -2.08
CA ASP A 105 -18.65 9.10 -1.87
C ASP A 105 -19.55 8.32 -0.89
N ASN A 106 -19.88 8.90 0.28
CA ASN A 106 -20.78 8.30 1.25
C ASN A 106 -22.15 7.98 0.65
N ALA A 107 -22.73 8.90 -0.13
CA ALA A 107 -24.02 8.69 -0.79
C ALA A 107 -24.00 7.53 -1.81
N ALA A 108 -22.83 7.22 -2.39
CA ALA A 108 -22.65 6.12 -3.33
C ALA A 108 -22.43 4.75 -2.67
N ARG A 109 -22.19 4.70 -1.35
CA ARG A 109 -21.94 3.44 -0.63
C ARG A 109 -23.24 2.66 -0.39
N SER A 110 -23.09 1.34 -0.22
CA SER A 110 -24.20 0.46 0.16
C SER A 110 -24.72 0.72 1.57
N VAL A 111 -23.88 1.27 2.46
CA VAL A 111 -24.23 1.70 3.81
C VAL A 111 -23.80 3.15 3.96
N GLN A 112 -24.77 4.04 4.15
CA GLN A 112 -24.53 5.46 4.33
C GLN A 112 -24.42 5.76 5.82
N GLY A 113 -23.41 6.54 6.19
CA GLY A 113 -23.23 6.98 7.57
C GLY A 113 -23.74 8.41 7.82
N TYR A 114 -24.19 8.67 9.04
CA TYR A 114 -24.49 10.02 9.51
C TYR A 114 -23.19 10.75 9.86
N PHE A 115 -23.04 11.98 9.41
CA PHE A 115 -21.87 12.80 9.75
C PHE A 115 -21.85 13.09 11.25
N VAL A 116 -20.70 12.85 11.88
CA VAL A 116 -20.48 13.06 13.32
C VAL A 116 -19.57 14.27 13.53
N GLU A 117 -18.36 14.21 12.98
CA GLU A 117 -17.35 15.24 13.14
C GLU A 117 -16.36 15.21 11.97
N SER A 118 -15.53 16.25 11.89
CA SER A 118 -14.36 16.27 11.02
C SER A 118 -13.12 16.64 11.80
N TYR A 119 -12.00 16.11 11.34
CA TYR A 119 -10.68 16.38 11.88
C TYR A 119 -9.78 16.89 10.76
N ASP A 120 -8.96 17.88 11.08
CA ASP A 120 -8.05 18.50 10.12
C ASP A 120 -6.62 18.56 10.68
N ASN A 121 -5.66 18.10 9.87
CA ASN A 121 -4.24 18.25 10.17
C ASN A 121 -3.45 18.69 8.92
N ALA A 122 -2.11 18.66 9.01
CA ALA A 122 -1.28 19.06 7.88
C ALA A 122 -1.35 18.11 6.67
N ARG A 123 -1.75 16.84 6.86
CA ARG A 123 -1.72 15.78 5.83
C ARG A 123 -3.04 15.59 5.12
N TYR A 124 -4.16 15.67 5.84
CA TYR A 124 -5.47 15.32 5.30
C TYR A 124 -6.61 16.01 6.07
N PHE A 125 -7.76 16.07 5.40
CA PHE A 125 -9.05 16.18 6.04
C PHE A 125 -9.59 14.78 6.33
N GLU A 126 -10.14 14.58 7.52
CA GLU A 126 -10.82 13.35 7.90
C GLU A 126 -12.28 13.66 8.28
N PHE A 127 -13.18 12.81 7.82
CA PHE A 127 -14.60 12.89 8.09
C PHE A 127 -15.02 11.60 8.79
N VAL A 128 -15.68 11.77 9.94
CA VAL A 128 -16.16 10.67 10.76
C VAL A 128 -17.65 10.52 10.55
N ARG A 129 -18.07 9.30 10.22
CA ARG A 129 -19.47 8.96 10.09
C ARG A 129 -19.84 7.78 10.98
N GLU A 130 -21.02 7.84 11.56
CA GLU A 130 -21.62 6.71 12.25
C GLU A 130 -22.41 5.87 11.25
N LEU A 131 -22.00 4.61 11.06
CA LEU A 131 -22.65 3.72 10.10
C LEU A 131 -23.89 3.09 10.73
N ALA A 132 -25.07 3.34 10.14
CA ALA A 132 -26.30 2.68 10.54
C ALA A 132 -26.44 1.37 9.77
N TYR A 133 -26.36 0.25 10.48
CA TYR A 133 -26.70 -1.06 9.93
C TYR A 133 -28.14 -1.39 10.34
N ASP A 134 -29.04 -1.52 9.36
CA ASP A 134 -30.48 -1.77 9.61
C ASP A 134 -30.75 -3.16 10.24
N ASP A 135 -29.83 -4.11 10.03
CA ASP A 135 -29.94 -5.48 10.54
C ASP A 135 -28.72 -5.80 11.40
N ASP A 136 -28.92 -6.08 12.69
CA ASP A 136 -27.94 -6.54 13.70
C ASP A 136 -27.22 -7.87 13.34
N ILE A 137 -26.88 -8.13 12.07
CA ILE A 137 -26.01 -9.24 11.66
C ILE A 137 -24.56 -8.82 11.89
N GLY A 138 -24.19 -8.64 13.17
CA GLY A 138 -22.79 -8.52 13.57
C GLY A 138 -22.47 -7.74 14.84
N ASN A 139 -23.39 -6.94 15.40
CA ASN A 139 -23.15 -6.23 16.67
C ASN A 139 -24.40 -6.26 17.53
N VAL A 140 -24.38 -7.08 18.57
CA VAL A 140 -25.58 -7.48 19.32
C VAL A 140 -25.92 -6.50 20.47
N ASP A 141 -25.15 -5.42 20.69
CA ASP A 141 -25.42 -4.50 21.82
C ASP A 141 -25.02 -3.02 21.61
N ASP A 142 -24.46 -2.61 20.44
CA ASP A 142 -23.91 -1.24 20.28
C ASP A 142 -23.99 -0.71 18.83
N LEU A 143 -24.83 0.30 18.59
CA LEU A 143 -25.28 0.79 17.27
C LEU A 143 -24.28 1.69 16.51
N THR A 144 -23.03 1.83 16.95
CA THR A 144 -22.18 2.98 16.55
C THR A 144 -20.79 2.54 16.04
N SER A 145 -20.71 2.01 14.82
CA SER A 145 -19.40 1.71 14.20
C SER A 145 -18.90 2.92 13.41
N PRO A 146 -17.82 3.60 13.84
CA PRO A 146 -17.31 4.75 13.10
C PRO A 146 -16.63 4.33 11.79
N GLY A 147 -17.03 4.97 10.70
CA GLY A 147 -16.33 4.97 9.42
C GLY A 147 -15.51 6.26 9.27
N PHE A 148 -14.27 6.13 8.80
CA PHE A 148 -13.37 7.26 8.61
C PHE A 148 -13.03 7.41 7.13
N ALA A 149 -13.40 8.54 6.55
CA ALA A 149 -13.02 8.90 5.19
C ALA A 149 -11.95 9.98 5.22
N ARG A 150 -10.89 9.83 4.42
CA ARG A 150 -9.81 10.82 4.33
C ARG A 150 -9.62 11.33 2.92
N ILE A 151 -9.30 12.62 2.82
CA ILE A 151 -8.86 13.29 1.61
C ILE A 151 -7.54 13.99 1.89
N PHE A 152 -6.53 13.70 1.08
CA PHE A 152 -5.21 14.31 1.24
C PHE A 152 -5.25 15.81 0.99
N LYS A 153 -4.41 16.57 1.72
CA LYS A 153 -4.11 17.97 1.41
C LYS A 153 -3.04 18.03 0.35
N CYS A 154 -3.33 18.64 -0.80
CA CYS A 154 -2.36 18.75 -1.90
C CYS A 154 -1.10 19.50 -1.47
N SER A 155 -1.20 20.46 -0.55
CA SER A 155 -0.04 21.16 0.01
C SER A 155 0.95 20.26 0.75
N ASN A 156 0.51 19.07 1.19
CA ASN A 156 1.36 18.08 1.84
C ASN A 156 1.70 16.91 0.91
N THR A 157 0.67 16.23 0.41
CA THR A 157 0.79 15.05 -0.45
C THR A 157 -0.22 15.16 -1.58
N ASP A 158 0.28 15.16 -2.81
CA ASP A 158 -0.52 15.06 -4.03
C ASP A 158 -0.52 13.61 -4.51
N ARG A 159 -1.71 13.00 -4.53
CA ARG A 159 -1.92 11.60 -4.90
C ARG A 159 -2.70 11.47 -6.21
N ASP A 160 -2.90 12.57 -6.92
CA ASP A 160 -3.62 12.57 -8.18
C ASP A 160 -2.90 11.65 -9.19
N GLY A 161 -3.67 10.79 -9.85
CA GLY A 161 -3.14 9.82 -10.81
C GLY A 161 -2.49 8.58 -10.18
N VAL A 162 -2.55 8.41 -8.85
CA VAL A 162 -2.13 7.14 -8.24
C VAL A 162 -3.24 6.11 -8.27
N ASP A 163 -3.02 5.04 -9.03
CA ASP A 163 -3.87 3.85 -9.02
C ASP A 163 -3.58 2.99 -7.78
N ARG A 164 -4.59 2.80 -6.92
CA ARG A 164 -4.47 2.00 -5.70
C ARG A 164 -4.37 0.50 -5.95
N SER A 165 -4.80 0.03 -7.11
CA SER A 165 -4.74 -1.39 -7.49
C SER A 165 -3.31 -1.86 -7.81
N LEU A 166 -2.41 -0.91 -8.10
CA LEU A 166 -1.04 -1.21 -8.49
C LEU A 166 -0.10 -1.27 -7.28
N LEU A 167 0.64 -2.36 -7.17
CA LEU A 167 1.73 -2.54 -6.20
C LEU A 167 2.96 -1.69 -6.51
N ASN A 168 3.21 -1.50 -7.80
CA ASN A 168 4.38 -0.84 -8.35
C ASN A 168 3.95 0.42 -9.11
N GLY A 169 4.84 1.41 -9.18
CA GLY A 169 4.64 2.59 -10.03
C GLY A 169 4.59 3.89 -9.23
N TYR A 170 3.87 4.87 -9.76
CA TYR A 170 3.74 6.19 -9.14
C TYR A 170 3.03 6.08 -7.79
N ALA A 171 3.56 6.78 -6.79
CA ALA A 171 3.04 6.84 -5.44
C ALA A 171 2.72 8.29 -5.04
N GLY A 172 2.56 9.21 -5.98
CA GLY A 172 2.23 10.60 -5.66
C GLY A 172 3.46 11.48 -5.53
N ARG A 173 3.25 12.69 -5.05
CA ARG A 173 4.26 13.71 -4.87
C ARG A 173 4.14 14.32 -3.48
N LEU A 174 5.25 14.38 -2.77
CA LEU A 174 5.36 15.04 -1.48
C LEU A 174 5.66 16.53 -1.72
N ASN A 175 4.65 17.37 -1.50
CA ASN A 175 4.76 18.83 -1.63
C ASN A 175 5.23 19.51 -0.34
N ALA A 176 5.30 18.75 0.77
CA ALA A 176 5.83 19.23 2.03
C ALA A 176 7.31 19.62 1.90
N ALA A 177 7.63 20.90 2.15
CA ALA A 177 8.99 21.44 2.10
C ALA A 177 9.49 21.81 3.51
N PRO A 178 10.77 21.54 3.84
CA PRO A 178 11.76 20.83 3.03
C PRO A 178 11.56 19.32 3.05
N LEU A 179 11.67 18.67 1.88
CA LEU A 179 11.64 17.22 1.78
C LEU A 179 12.87 16.61 2.48
N ASN A 180 12.61 15.61 3.33
CA ASN A 180 13.63 14.91 4.10
C ASN A 180 13.26 13.43 4.28
N SER A 181 14.20 12.62 4.77
CA SER A 181 14.00 11.18 4.95
C SER A 181 12.90 10.84 5.95
N VAL A 182 12.64 11.70 6.94
CA VAL A 182 11.57 11.47 7.92
C VAL A 182 10.20 11.56 7.25
N LEU A 183 9.99 12.55 6.38
CA LEU A 183 8.74 12.67 5.63
C LEU A 183 8.50 11.48 4.69
N VAL A 184 9.55 11.00 4.01
CA VAL A 184 9.44 9.82 3.12
C VAL A 184 9.18 8.55 3.91
N ARG A 185 9.79 8.41 5.09
CA ARG A 185 9.50 7.32 6.03
C ARG A 185 8.04 7.36 6.46
N GLU A 186 7.59 8.46 7.05
CA GLU A 186 6.21 8.60 7.52
C GLU A 186 5.20 8.38 6.40
N PHE A 187 5.49 8.83 5.18
CA PHE A 187 4.64 8.60 4.02
C PHE A 187 4.52 7.10 3.67
N ALA A 188 5.64 6.38 3.59
CA ALA A 188 5.63 4.94 3.31
C ALA A 188 4.91 4.15 4.41
N GLU A 189 5.17 4.50 5.67
CA GLU A 189 4.60 3.85 6.86
C GLU A 189 3.10 4.16 7.01
N TYR A 190 2.67 5.38 6.67
CA TYR A 190 1.26 5.76 6.54
C TYR A 190 0.58 4.92 5.46
N LEU A 191 1.13 4.85 4.25
CA LEU A 191 0.52 4.10 3.15
C LEU A 191 0.41 2.61 3.46
N TRP A 192 1.34 2.02 4.22
CA TRP A 192 1.26 0.65 4.69
C TRP A 192 0.01 0.36 5.53
N GLN A 193 -0.38 1.30 6.38
CA GLN A 193 -1.57 1.16 7.22
C GLN A 193 -2.85 1.04 6.39
N PHE A 194 -2.90 1.68 5.21
CA PHE A 194 -4.07 1.72 4.31
C PHE A 194 -3.89 0.93 3.00
N THR A 195 -3.01 -0.07 3.01
CA THR A 195 -2.86 -1.01 1.90
C THR A 195 -4.06 -1.95 1.75
N PHE A 196 -4.19 -2.53 0.56
CA PHE A 196 -5.16 -3.59 0.28
C PHE A 196 -4.78 -4.95 0.92
N PHE A 197 -3.63 -5.05 1.58
CA PHE A 197 -3.22 -6.27 2.27
C PHE A 197 -4.10 -6.51 3.51
N PRO A 198 -4.57 -7.75 3.76
CA PRO A 198 -5.35 -8.07 4.95
C PRO A 198 -4.58 -7.73 6.24
N GLN A 199 -5.15 -6.88 7.10
CA GLN A 199 -4.50 -6.35 8.31
C GLN A 199 -3.99 -7.47 9.24
N GLY A 200 -4.77 -8.54 9.42
CA GLY A 200 -4.38 -9.66 10.28
C GLY A 200 -3.25 -10.54 9.73
N ARG A 201 -2.83 -10.35 8.48
CA ARG A 201 -1.85 -11.22 7.80
C ARG A 201 -0.55 -10.54 7.44
N LYS A 202 -0.45 -9.22 7.56
CA LYS A 202 0.75 -8.45 7.21
C LYS A 202 1.46 -7.99 8.48
N LYS A 203 2.78 -8.11 8.50
CA LYS A 203 3.65 -7.52 9.52
C LYS A 203 4.75 -6.73 8.84
N VAL A 204 5.20 -5.64 9.44
CA VAL A 204 6.47 -5.01 9.07
C VAL A 204 7.53 -5.59 9.99
N ILE A 205 8.51 -6.27 9.41
CA ILE A 205 9.64 -6.89 10.12
C ILE A 205 10.75 -5.87 10.36
N ASP A 206 10.99 -5.00 9.37
CA ASP A 206 12.03 -3.99 9.42
C ASP A 206 11.63 -2.77 8.57
N SER A 207 12.16 -1.60 8.92
CA SER A 207 11.92 -0.32 8.26
C SER A 207 13.26 0.41 8.14
N SER A 208 13.78 0.56 6.93
CA SER A 208 15.10 1.14 6.68
C SER A 208 15.05 2.32 5.71
N ALA A 209 15.79 3.36 6.06
CA ALA A 209 15.95 4.55 5.22
C ALA A 209 17.32 4.53 4.55
N SER A 210 17.38 4.94 3.30
CA SER A 210 18.63 5.28 2.61
C SER A 210 18.44 6.57 1.83
N SER A 211 19.55 7.20 1.45
CA SER A 211 19.48 8.42 0.66
C SER A 211 20.77 8.62 -0.13
N ASP A 212 20.66 9.22 -1.31
CA ASP A 212 21.78 9.64 -2.13
C ASP A 212 21.64 11.13 -2.49
N ALA A 213 22.40 11.62 -3.47
CA ALA A 213 22.38 13.03 -3.85
C ALA A 213 21.04 13.49 -4.45
N THR A 214 20.25 12.59 -5.04
CA THR A 214 19.03 12.92 -5.79
C THR A 214 17.77 12.32 -5.18
N HIS A 215 17.87 11.30 -4.33
CA HIS A 215 16.73 10.61 -3.76
C HIS A 215 16.81 10.44 -2.24
N TYR A 216 15.62 10.34 -1.65
CA TYR A 216 15.39 9.66 -0.38
C TYR A 216 14.68 8.34 -0.66
N GLN A 217 14.99 7.30 0.10
CA GLN A 217 14.36 6.00 -0.03
C GLN A 217 13.94 5.47 1.33
N GLN A 218 12.73 4.92 1.40
CA GLN A 218 12.25 4.11 2.52
C GLN A 218 11.96 2.70 2.03
N THR A 219 12.44 1.68 2.75
CA THR A 219 12.18 0.28 2.45
C THR A 219 11.53 -0.38 3.66
N LEU A 220 10.35 -0.95 3.45
CA LEU A 220 9.64 -1.77 4.42
C LEU A 220 9.89 -3.25 4.09
N LEU A 221 10.41 -4.01 5.04
CA LEU A 221 10.49 -5.47 4.95
C LEU A 221 9.21 -6.04 5.54
N LEU A 222 8.41 -6.67 4.69
CA LEU A 222 7.09 -7.19 5.03
C LEU A 222 7.14 -8.72 5.14
N ALA A 223 6.32 -9.26 6.03
CA ALA A 223 6.03 -10.69 6.09
C ALA A 223 4.53 -10.96 6.04
N PHE A 224 4.15 -11.98 5.28
CA PHE A 224 2.78 -12.45 5.14
C PHE A 224 2.66 -13.91 5.51
N SER A 225 1.70 -14.26 6.38
CA SER A 225 1.36 -15.66 6.67
C SER A 225 0.13 -16.11 5.90
N ASN A 226 0.28 -17.20 5.17
CA ASN A 226 -0.80 -17.84 4.42
C ASN A 226 -0.99 -19.28 4.87
N SER A 227 -2.10 -19.54 5.57
CA SER A 227 -2.41 -20.89 6.02
C SER A 227 -2.66 -21.85 4.86
N GLN A 228 -1.98 -23.00 4.91
CA GLN A 228 -2.09 -24.06 3.90
C GLN A 228 -3.13 -25.13 4.28
N GLY A 229 -3.87 -24.92 5.36
CA GLY A 229 -4.88 -25.85 5.88
C GLY A 229 -4.40 -26.68 7.07
N THR A 230 -5.30 -27.50 7.62
CA THR A 230 -5.05 -28.27 8.85
C THR A 230 -3.91 -29.27 8.70
N GLY A 231 -2.98 -29.28 9.66
CA GLY A 231 -1.86 -30.22 9.70
C GLY A 231 -0.74 -29.93 8.70
N ARG A 232 -0.73 -28.72 8.11
CA ARG A 232 0.34 -28.23 7.24
C ARG A 232 0.95 -26.98 7.84
N CYS A 233 2.21 -26.74 7.51
CA CYS A 233 2.88 -25.50 7.84
C CYS A 233 2.26 -24.34 7.06
N ASP A 234 2.25 -23.17 7.66
CA ASP A 234 1.87 -21.94 6.97
C ASP A 234 3.00 -21.52 6.03
N LEU A 235 2.62 -20.97 4.88
CA LEU A 235 3.58 -20.38 3.95
C LEU A 235 3.84 -18.93 4.38
N ILE A 236 5.09 -18.63 4.73
CA ILE A 236 5.54 -17.27 5.03
C ILE A 236 6.20 -16.66 3.81
N GLU A 237 5.61 -15.59 3.28
CA GLU A 237 6.17 -14.78 2.20
C GLU A 237 6.87 -13.55 2.80
N VAL A 238 8.12 -13.31 2.41
CA VAL A 238 8.88 -12.12 2.79
C VAL A 238 9.07 -11.25 1.56
N ALA A 239 8.66 -9.99 1.64
CA ALA A 239 8.71 -9.04 0.54
C ALA A 239 9.32 -7.70 0.98
N GLU A 240 9.95 -7.01 0.04
CA GLU A 240 10.32 -5.61 0.18
C GLU A 240 9.27 -4.72 -0.48
N TRP A 241 8.89 -3.65 0.21
CA TRP A 241 8.14 -2.55 -0.37
C TRP A 241 8.92 -1.24 -0.22
N ARG A 242 9.39 -0.72 -1.35
CA ARG A 242 10.34 0.37 -1.42
C ARG A 242 9.70 1.60 -2.02
N PHE A 243 9.90 2.74 -1.39
CA PHE A 243 9.47 4.06 -1.81
C PHE A 243 10.70 4.91 -2.09
N THR A 244 10.79 5.49 -3.28
CA THR A 244 11.89 6.35 -3.70
C THR A 244 11.32 7.72 -4.06
N ALA A 245 11.72 8.75 -3.33
CA ALA A 245 11.29 10.13 -3.52
C ALA A 245 12.43 10.96 -4.15
N ASP A 246 12.15 11.61 -5.28
CA ASP A 246 13.06 12.59 -5.89
C ASP A 246 13.14 13.86 -5.03
N ARG A 247 14.36 14.30 -4.73
CA ARG A 247 14.61 15.45 -3.84
C ARG A 247 14.16 16.78 -4.42
N SER A 248 14.10 16.89 -5.74
CA SER A 248 13.82 18.13 -6.46
C SER A 248 12.35 18.29 -6.81
N SER A 249 11.70 17.21 -7.27
CA SER A 249 10.29 17.22 -7.66
C SER A 249 9.35 16.79 -6.54
N GLY A 250 9.86 16.04 -5.55
CA GLY A 250 9.05 15.38 -4.53
C GLY A 250 8.27 14.17 -5.01
N GLU A 251 8.38 13.80 -6.29
CA GLU A 251 7.71 12.63 -6.86
C GLU A 251 8.22 11.36 -6.17
N VAL A 252 7.28 10.49 -5.80
CA VAL A 252 7.54 9.23 -5.12
C VAL A 252 7.11 8.09 -6.03
N HIS A 253 8.00 7.11 -6.21
CA HIS A 253 7.68 5.84 -6.85
C HIS A 253 7.79 4.70 -5.83
N LYS A 254 6.90 3.72 -5.96
CA LYS A 254 6.91 2.51 -5.14
C LYS A 254 7.24 1.27 -5.98
N SER A 255 7.92 0.32 -5.37
CA SER A 255 8.18 -1.00 -5.93
C SER A 255 8.05 -2.09 -4.87
N PHE A 256 7.41 -3.19 -5.22
CA PHE A 256 7.15 -4.34 -4.38
C PHE A 256 7.81 -5.57 -4.99
N SER A 257 8.66 -6.24 -4.21
CA SER A 257 9.37 -7.44 -4.65
C SER A 257 9.34 -8.50 -3.56
N VAL A 258 8.83 -9.68 -3.90
CA VAL A 258 8.96 -10.84 -3.04
C VAL A 258 10.42 -11.29 -3.05
N LEU A 259 11.00 -11.43 -1.86
CA LEU A 259 12.40 -11.80 -1.69
C LEU A 259 12.58 -13.30 -1.53
N ARG A 260 11.73 -13.93 -0.71
CA ARG A 260 11.80 -15.35 -0.40
C ARG A 260 10.54 -15.85 0.28
N HIS A 261 10.34 -17.17 0.23
CA HIS A 261 9.34 -17.86 1.03
C HIS A 261 10.00 -18.90 1.93
N PHE A 262 9.32 -19.26 3.01
CA PHE A 262 9.65 -20.43 3.82
C PHE A 262 8.40 -20.93 4.55
N GLU A 263 8.47 -22.11 5.15
CA GLU A 263 7.36 -22.69 5.90
C GLU A 263 7.64 -22.65 7.40
N ALA A 264 6.60 -22.41 8.17
CA ALA A 264 6.67 -22.43 9.63
C ALA A 264 5.33 -22.89 10.21
N GLU A 265 5.36 -23.32 11.46
CA GLU A 265 4.14 -23.64 12.20
C GLU A 265 4.28 -23.27 13.68
N ARG A 266 3.13 -23.10 14.34
CA ARG A 266 3.04 -22.99 15.79
C ARG A 266 2.48 -24.30 16.37
N VAL A 267 3.27 -24.99 17.18
CA VAL A 267 2.91 -26.24 17.86
C VAL A 267 3.08 -26.04 19.36
N ASP A 268 2.01 -26.26 20.12
CA ASP A 268 1.99 -26.09 21.58
C ASP A 268 2.51 -24.72 22.08
N GLY A 269 2.32 -23.68 21.25
CA GLY A 269 2.76 -22.31 21.52
C GLY A 269 4.15 -21.97 20.96
N ASP A 270 4.96 -22.98 20.66
CA ASP A 270 6.30 -22.81 20.10
C ASP A 270 6.26 -22.67 18.58
N VAL A 271 7.03 -21.71 18.07
CA VAL A 271 7.19 -21.49 16.62
C VAL A 271 8.39 -22.31 16.13
N ARG A 272 8.18 -23.12 15.09
CA ARG A 272 9.24 -23.88 14.43
C ARG A 272 9.18 -23.73 12.92
N LEU A 273 10.35 -23.83 12.29
CA LEU A 273 10.45 -23.90 10.83
C LEU A 273 10.12 -25.31 10.35
N CYS A 274 9.55 -25.35 9.15
CA CYS A 274 9.48 -26.52 8.30
C CYS A 274 10.50 -26.33 7.15
#